data_AF-A0A3M1NHJ2-F1
#
_entry.id   AF-A0A3M1NHJ2-F1
#
_cell.length_a   1.000
_cell.length_b   1.000
_cell.length_c   1.000
_cell.angle_alpha   90.00
_cell.angle_beta   90.00
_cell.angle_gamma   90.00
#
_symmetry.space_group_name_H-M   'P 1'
#
loop_
_entity.id
_entity.type
_entity.pdbx_description
1 polymer ?
#
loop_
_entity_poly.entity_id
_entity_poly.type
_entity_poly.pdbx_seq_one_letter_code
_entity_poly.pdbx_strand_id
1 'polypeptide(L)' 'MVQDLSNVKMCPQCGSSNTLYNDKNNELICHDCRNIFSELPDDNKNK' A
#
# COMPACT_ATOMS: atom_id res chain seq x y z
N MET A 1 2.25 11.47 15.91
CA MET A 1 2.91 10.16 15.75
C MET A 1 2.70 9.77 14.30
N VAL A 2 3.72 9.95 13.46
CA VAL A 2 3.60 9.67 12.02
C VAL A 2 3.77 8.16 11.82
N GLN A 3 2.79 7.53 11.18
CA GLN A 3 2.84 6.09 10.90
C GLN A 3 3.59 5.89 9.58
N ASP A 4 4.87 5.54 9.70
CA ASP A 4 5.75 5.18 8.59
C ASP A 4 5.19 3.96 7.85
N LEU A 5 4.73 4.15 6.61
CA LEU A 5 4.21 3.07 5.78
C LEU A 5 5.30 2.02 5.49
N SER A 6 6.58 2.40 5.51
CA SER A 6 7.73 1.49 5.42
C SER A 6 7.83 0.49 6.58
N ASN A 7 7.15 0.74 7.70
CA ASN A 7 7.06 -0.20 8.82
C ASN A 7 5.82 -1.11 8.75
N VAL A 8 4.91 -0.83 7.81
CA VAL A 8 3.67 -1.61 7.62
C VAL A 8 4.03 -2.89 6.86
N LYS A 9 4.43 -3.91 7.63
CA LYS A 9 4.62 -5.29 7.16
C LYS A 9 3.33 -6.11 7.16
N MET A 10 2.20 -5.49 7.46
CA MET A 10 0.90 -6.15 7.60
C MET A 10 -0.17 -5.37 6.85
N CYS A 11 -1.03 -6.09 6.17
CA CYS A 11 -2.15 -5.51 5.44
C CYS A 11 -3.14 -4.87 6.41
N PRO A 12 -3.42 -3.56 6.33
CA PRO A 12 -4.37 -2.91 7.24
C PRO A 12 -5.82 -3.37 7.03
N GLN A 13 -6.12 -3.99 5.89
CA GLN A 13 -7.47 -4.50 5.58
C GLN A 13 -7.79 -5.84 6.26
N CYS A 14 -6.78 -6.69 6.43
CA CYS A 14 -7.01 -8.07 6.86
C CYS A 14 -6.00 -8.58 7.91
N GLY A 15 -5.02 -7.76 8.29
CA GLY A 15 -3.99 -8.11 9.28
C GLY A 15 -2.94 -9.10 8.78
N SER A 16 -2.97 -9.50 7.51
CA SER A 16 -2.03 -10.48 6.97
C SER A 16 -0.63 -9.89 6.80
N SER A 17 0.39 -10.61 7.25
CA SER A 17 1.81 -10.22 7.10
C SER A 17 2.34 -10.44 5.67
N ASN A 18 1.52 -11.00 4.79
CA ASN A 18 1.92 -11.37 3.43
C ASN A 18 1.76 -10.19 2.47
N THR A 19 2.45 -9.08 2.76
CA THR A 19 2.45 -7.86 1.96
C THR A 19 3.80 -7.64 1.27
N LEU A 20 3.77 -7.33 -0.02
CA LEU A 20 4.91 -6.96 -0.84
C LEU A 20 4.90 -5.44 -1.05
N TYR A 21 5.93 -4.77 -0.57
CA TYR A 21 6.13 -3.36 -0.89
C TYR A 21 6.92 -3.22 -2.19
N ASN A 22 6.32 -2.55 -3.17
CA ASN A 22 6.89 -2.23 -4.47
C ASN A 22 7.37 -0.77 -4.49
N ASP A 23 8.64 -0.58 -4.15
CA ASP A 23 9.32 0.72 -4.11
C ASP A 23 9.22 1.47 -5.46
N LYS A 24 9.27 0.75 -6.59
CA LYS A 24 9.24 1.35 -7.94
C LYS A 24 8.04 2.26 -8.21
N ASN A 25 6.87 1.89 -7.71
CA ASN A 25 5.63 2.63 -7.87
C ASN A 25 5.11 3.17 -6.52
N ASN A 26 5.88 2.95 -5.44
CA ASN A 26 5.49 3.24 -4.08
C ASN A 26 4.13 2.61 -3.69
N GLU A 27 3.99 1.30 -3.92
CA GLU A 27 2.75 0.55 -3.71
C GLU A 27 2.94 -0.60 -2.73
N LEU A 28 2.01 -0.79 -1.79
CA LEU A 28 1.96 -1.94 -0.91
C LEU A 28 0.90 -2.93 -1.42
N ILE A 29 1.33 -4.10 -1.88
CA ILE A 29 0.46 -5.16 -2.40
C ILE A 29 0.28 -6.24 -1.35
N CYS A 30 -0.95 -6.53 -0.92
CA CYS A 30 -1.25 -7.67 -0.07
C CYS A 30 -1.55 -8.91 -0.91
N HIS A 31 -0.81 -10.00 -0.72
CA HIS A 31 -1.05 -11.25 -1.44
C HIS A 31 -2.26 -12.04 -0.95
N ASP A 32 -2.64 -11.84 0.31
CA ASP A 32 -3.76 -12.54 0.94
C ASP A 32 -5.11 -11.96 0.47
N CYS A 33 -5.20 -10.63 0.54
CA CYS A 33 -6.43 -9.89 0.25
C CYS A 33 -6.45 -9.32 -1.17
N ARG A 34 -5.33 -9.46 -1.90
CA ARG A 34 -5.10 -8.87 -3.24
C ARG A 34 -5.41 -7.37 -3.31
N ASN A 35 -5.25 -6.67 -2.19
CA ASN A 35 -5.40 -5.22 -2.13
C ASN A 35 -4.08 -4.54 -2.43
N ILE A 36 -4.17 -3.42 -3.15
CA ILE A 36 -3.02 -2.61 -3.54
C ILE A 36 -3.24 -1.23 -2.92
N PHE A 37 -2.32 -0.83 -2.05
CA PHE A 37 -2.30 0.48 -1.41
C PHE A 37 -1.18 1.29 -2.03
N SER A 38 -1.53 2.16 -2.95
CA SER A 38 -0.61 3.08 -3.60
C SER A 38 -0.80 4.45 -2.95
N GLU A 39 0.28 5.20 -2.71
CA GLU A 39 0.13 6.65 -2.56
C GLU A 39 -0.34 7.17 -3.91
N LEU A 40 -1.65 7.44 -4.05
CA LEU A 40 -2.25 7.94 -5.27
C LEU A 40 -1.38 9.09 -5.80
N PRO A 41 -0.80 9.00 -7.02
CA PRO A 41 -0.52 10.23 -7.73
C PRO A 41 -1.88 10.91 -7.91
N ASP A 42 -1.99 12.16 -7.48
CA ASP A 42 -3.13 13.02 -7.79
C ASP A 42 -3.19 13.19 -9.33
N ASP A 43 -3.68 12.17 -10.03
CA ASP A 43 -3.85 12.15 -11.49
C ASP A 43 -5.27 11.67 -11.81
N ASN A 44 -6.26 12.34 -11.20
CA ASN A 44 -7.52 12.53 -11.88
C ASN A 44 -8.22 13.82 -11.45
N LYS A 45 -7.73 14.95 -11.97
CA LYS A 45 -8.63 16.06 -12.29
C LYS A 45 -8.25 16.73 -13.61
N ASN A 46 -8.22 15.94 -14.67
CA ASN A 46 -8.53 16.46 -16.00
C ASN A 46 -9.96 16.06 -16.36
N LYS A 47 -10.92 16.97 -16.11
CA LYS A 47 -12.02 17.25 -17.03
C LYS A 47 -12.63 18.62 -16.74
#